data_AF-N1WLY7-F1
#
_entry.id   AF-N1WLY7-F1
#
_cell.length_a   1.000
_cell.length_b   1.000
_cell.length_c   1.000
_cell.angle_alpha   90.00
_cell.angle_beta   90.00
_cell.angle_gamma   90.00
#
_symmetry.space_group_name_H-M   'P 1'
#
loop_
_entity.id
_entity.type
_entity.pdbx_description
1 polymer ?
#
loop_
_entity_poly.entity_id
_entity_poly.type
_entity_poly.pdbx_seq_one_letter_code
_entity_poly.pdbx_strand_id
1 'polypeptide(L)'
;MGNLNKKFVVGDDSQAIYSFRGTAPEAFLSFQKLFQPCKVHFLNTNYRSLPEIIRTSAIPILKNREKIEKEVLPSRTGKAFIGKILMEETADLIPFLFGAIPASAGDLKILCRSNFRISEYIRIGIPDRYLMTIHASKGLEFHTVFVDVADGWNARYDSPLETIEEERRILYVGLSRARDRLLILGAAKNSRRETIENEFFHYFKKLKKIEPEDLSK
;
A
#
# COMPACT_ATOMS: atom_id res chain seq x y z
N MET A 1 18.54 -15.28 -42.69
CA MET A 1 18.22 -16.14 -41.53
C MET A 1 18.36 -15.27 -40.28
N GLY A 2 17.29 -15.04 -39.51
CA GLY A 2 17.35 -14.33 -38.22
C GLY A 2 16.51 -13.06 -38.12
N ASN A 3 15.25 -13.20 -37.69
CA ASN A 3 14.58 -12.18 -36.86
C ASN A 3 13.37 -12.83 -36.17
N LEU A 4 13.63 -13.58 -35.09
CA LEU A 4 12.58 -14.03 -34.18
C LEU A 4 12.22 -12.84 -33.28
N ASN A 5 11.21 -12.07 -33.68
CA ASN A 5 10.55 -11.04 -32.87
C ASN A 5 9.86 -11.71 -31.65
N LYS A 6 10.64 -12.10 -30.64
CA LYS A 6 10.12 -12.57 -29.35
C LYS A 6 9.63 -11.36 -28.56
N LYS A 7 8.31 -11.24 -28.43
CA LYS A 7 7.66 -10.23 -27.58
C LYS A 7 7.62 -10.75 -26.15
N PHE A 8 8.06 -9.94 -25.19
CA PHE A 8 7.93 -10.23 -23.77
C PHE A 8 7.34 -9.03 -23.04
N VAL A 9 6.56 -9.28 -21.99
CA VAL A 9 6.03 -8.27 -21.09
C VAL A 9 6.40 -8.67 -19.66
N VAL A 10 6.81 -7.68 -18.87
CA VAL A 10 7.11 -7.86 -17.45
C VAL A 10 6.31 -6.82 -16.68
N GLY A 11 5.64 -7.25 -15.61
CA GLY A 11 4.89 -6.35 -14.76
C GLY A 11 4.12 -7.06 -13.67
N ASP A 12 3.39 -6.26 -12.90
CA ASP A 12 2.58 -6.69 -11.76
C ASP A 12 1.26 -5.92 -11.82
N ASP A 13 0.17 -6.61 -12.17
CA ASP A 13 -1.19 -6.08 -12.24
C ASP A 13 -1.64 -5.47 -10.90
N SER A 14 -1.24 -6.06 -9.79
CA SER A 14 -1.56 -5.58 -8.44
C SER A 14 -0.86 -4.26 -8.09
N GLN A 15 0.21 -3.91 -8.82
CA GLN A 15 0.92 -2.64 -8.67
C GLN A 15 0.71 -1.69 -9.86
N ALA A 16 -0.19 -1.99 -10.79
CA ALA A 16 -0.52 -1.11 -11.91
C ALA A 16 -1.40 0.06 -11.44
N ILE A 17 -0.76 1.20 -11.14
CA ILE A 17 -1.38 2.38 -10.51
C ILE A 17 -1.16 3.69 -11.30
N TYR A 18 -0.75 3.61 -12.57
CA TYR A 18 -0.63 4.78 -13.46
C TYR A 18 -1.57 4.67 -14.67
N SER A 19 -2.85 4.38 -14.42
CA SER A 19 -3.88 4.29 -15.48
C SER A 19 -3.93 5.56 -16.34
N PHE A 20 -3.75 6.74 -15.73
CA PHE A 20 -3.63 8.04 -16.41
C PHE A 20 -2.43 8.17 -17.35
N ARG A 21 -1.44 7.25 -17.27
CA ARG A 21 -0.30 7.15 -18.21
C ARG A 21 -0.42 5.95 -19.16
N GLY A 22 -1.60 5.33 -19.24
CA GLY A 22 -1.88 4.18 -20.10
C GLY A 22 -1.41 2.83 -19.54
N THR A 23 -0.92 2.74 -18.30
CA THR A 23 -0.68 1.42 -17.66
C THR A 23 -1.97 0.94 -16.99
N ALA A 24 -2.81 0.31 -17.79
CA ALA A 24 -4.06 -0.27 -17.36
C ALA A 24 -3.83 -1.78 -17.09
N PRO A 25 -4.32 -2.37 -15.97
CA PRO A 25 -4.20 -3.82 -15.69
C PRO A 25 -4.61 -4.71 -16.86
N GLU A 26 -5.54 -4.24 -17.67
CA GLU A 26 -6.07 -4.85 -18.90
C GLU A 26 -4.97 -5.19 -19.89
N ALA A 27 -3.89 -4.41 -19.94
CA ALA A 27 -2.73 -4.69 -20.79
C ALA A 27 -2.09 -6.03 -20.42
N PHE A 28 -2.00 -6.36 -19.12
CA PHE A 28 -1.45 -7.63 -18.65
C PHE A 28 -2.47 -8.77 -18.82
N LEU A 29 -3.74 -8.52 -18.49
CA LEU A 29 -4.82 -9.51 -18.57
C LEU A 29 -5.10 -9.94 -20.02
N SER A 30 -4.97 -9.00 -20.97
CA SER A 30 -5.22 -9.25 -22.39
C SER A 30 -3.99 -9.74 -23.14
N PHE A 31 -2.78 -9.57 -22.60
CA PHE A 31 -1.54 -9.94 -23.31
C PHE A 31 -1.54 -11.41 -23.74
N GLN A 32 -1.93 -12.31 -22.81
CA GLN A 32 -2.02 -13.73 -23.12
C GLN A 32 -3.04 -13.99 -24.24
N LYS A 33 -4.19 -13.30 -24.24
CA LYS A 33 -5.21 -13.46 -25.29
C LYS A 33 -4.72 -12.95 -26.65
N LEU A 34 -3.96 -11.85 -26.68
CA LEU A 34 -3.50 -11.17 -27.89
C LEU A 34 -2.29 -11.84 -28.55
N PHE A 35 -1.41 -12.49 -27.78
CA PHE A 35 -0.15 -13.04 -28.28
C PHE A 35 -0.04 -14.55 -28.02
N GLN A 36 -0.72 -15.35 -28.83
CA GLN A 36 -0.66 -16.81 -28.75
C GLN A 36 0.36 -17.41 -29.76
N PRO A 37 1.14 -18.44 -29.37
CA PRO A 37 1.19 -19.07 -28.04
C PRO A 37 1.92 -18.19 -27.01
N CYS A 38 1.34 -18.06 -25.80
CA CYS A 38 1.93 -17.29 -24.70
C CYS A 38 2.36 -18.22 -23.56
N LYS A 39 3.56 -18.00 -23.00
CA LYS A 39 3.99 -18.67 -21.76
C LYS A 39 4.11 -17.66 -20.63
N VAL A 40 3.56 -17.98 -19.47
CA VAL A 40 3.57 -17.14 -18.27
C VAL A 40 4.59 -17.69 -17.28
N HIS A 41 5.40 -16.80 -16.71
CA HIS A 41 6.37 -17.12 -15.68
C HIS A 41 6.12 -16.23 -14.46
N PHE A 42 5.91 -16.84 -13.30
CA PHE A 42 5.68 -16.12 -12.04
C PHE A 42 6.98 -16.02 -11.23
N LEU A 43 7.31 -14.80 -10.80
CA LEU A 43 8.32 -14.54 -9.77
C LEU A 43 7.57 -14.25 -8.46
N ASN A 44 7.26 -15.30 -7.71
CA ASN A 44 6.38 -15.23 -6.54
C ASN A 44 7.11 -15.04 -5.21
N THR A 45 8.43 -15.22 -5.16
CA THR A 45 9.18 -15.09 -3.91
C THR A 45 9.39 -13.62 -3.55
N ASN A 46 8.83 -13.21 -2.42
CA ASN A 46 9.03 -11.87 -1.84
C ASN A 46 10.19 -11.91 -0.83
N TYR A 47 11.25 -11.17 -1.14
CA TYR A 47 12.46 -11.05 -0.32
C TYR A 47 12.43 -9.84 0.63
N ARG A 48 11.44 -8.95 0.48
CA ARG A 48 11.35 -7.67 1.21
C ARG A 48 10.70 -7.83 2.57
N SER A 49 9.48 -8.34 2.57
CA SER A 49 8.53 -8.17 3.66
C SER A 49 8.41 -9.46 4.48
N LEU A 50 8.20 -9.31 5.79
CA LEU A 50 7.87 -10.43 6.65
C LEU A 50 6.49 -11.05 6.28
N PRO A 51 6.25 -12.34 6.58
CA PRO A 51 5.05 -13.06 6.14
C PRO A 51 3.72 -12.37 6.47
N GLU A 52 3.62 -11.76 7.66
CA GLU A 52 2.42 -11.05 8.10
C GLU A 52 2.12 -9.81 7.27
N ILE A 53 3.15 -9.07 6.86
CA ILE A 53 3.01 -7.90 5.99
C ILE A 53 2.55 -8.34 4.61
N ILE A 54 3.09 -9.42 4.05
CA ILE A 54 2.66 -9.95 2.74
C ILE A 54 1.17 -10.28 2.78
N ARG A 55 0.72 -11.03 3.79
CA ARG A 55 -0.71 -11.38 3.96
C ARG A 55 -1.61 -10.16 4.14
N THR A 56 -1.22 -9.20 4.99
CA THR A 56 -2.00 -7.97 5.19
C THR A 56 -2.04 -7.13 3.93
N SER A 57 -0.90 -6.97 3.26
CA SER A 57 -0.81 -6.14 2.05
C SER A 57 -1.72 -6.64 0.94
N ALA A 58 -1.93 -7.95 0.82
CA ALA A 58 -2.78 -8.56 -0.19
C ALA A 58 -4.29 -8.30 0.01
N ILE A 59 -4.74 -7.93 1.21
CA ILE A 59 -6.18 -7.80 1.55
C ILE A 59 -6.96 -6.92 0.55
N PRO A 60 -6.47 -5.73 0.14
CA PRO A 60 -7.17 -4.90 -0.85
C PRO A 60 -7.28 -5.59 -2.22
N ILE A 61 -6.22 -6.28 -2.68
CA ILE A 61 -6.17 -6.92 -4.00
C ILE A 61 -7.11 -8.11 -4.10
N LEU A 62 -7.28 -8.87 -3.01
CA LEU A 62 -8.22 -10.00 -2.96
C LEU A 62 -9.67 -9.58 -3.25
N LYS A 63 -9.97 -8.28 -3.19
CA LYS A 63 -11.30 -7.71 -3.47
C LYS A 63 -11.48 -7.23 -4.90
N ASN A 64 -10.41 -7.22 -5.71
CA ASN A 64 -10.51 -6.91 -7.14
C ASN A 64 -11.03 -8.14 -7.90
N ARG A 65 -11.93 -7.90 -8.86
CA ARG A 65 -12.54 -8.93 -9.71
C ARG A 65 -11.54 -9.43 -10.74
N GLU A 66 -10.99 -8.51 -11.52
CA GLU A 66 -10.04 -8.80 -12.60
C GLU A 66 -8.61 -8.69 -12.07
N LYS A 67 -7.97 -9.85 -11.85
CA LYS A 67 -6.59 -9.93 -11.37
C LYS A 67 -5.91 -11.19 -11.87
N ILE A 68 -4.59 -11.16 -11.92
CA ILE A 68 -3.79 -12.36 -12.17
C ILE A 68 -3.62 -13.08 -10.84
N GLU A 69 -4.26 -14.25 -10.71
CA GLU A 69 -4.11 -15.08 -9.52
C GLU A 69 -2.67 -15.56 -9.38
N LYS A 70 -2.04 -15.17 -8.28
CA LYS A 70 -0.67 -15.52 -7.93
C LYS A 70 -0.52 -15.60 -6.43
N GLU A 71 0.13 -16.66 -5.98
CA GLU A 71 0.58 -16.77 -4.60
C GLU A 71 1.87 -15.97 -4.45
N VAL A 72 2.01 -15.21 -3.36
CA VAL A 72 3.26 -14.51 -3.01
C VAL A 72 3.86 -15.18 -1.78
N LEU A 73 5.04 -15.76 -1.94
CA LEU A 73 5.70 -16.57 -0.91
C LEU A 73 6.76 -15.75 -0.18
N PRO A 74 6.77 -15.71 1.16
CA PRO A 74 7.84 -15.06 1.91
C PRO A 74 9.16 -15.82 1.77
N SER A 75 10.25 -15.11 1.49
CA SER A 75 11.61 -15.64 1.72
C SER A 75 12.11 -15.38 3.13
N ARG A 76 11.62 -14.32 3.79
CA ARG A 76 12.02 -13.95 5.16
C ARG A 76 11.18 -14.72 6.19
N THR A 77 11.79 -15.02 7.33
CA THR A 77 11.12 -15.59 8.51
C THR A 77 11.10 -14.57 9.66
N GLY A 78 10.14 -14.69 10.58
CA GLY A 78 10.00 -13.78 11.72
C GLY A 78 8.56 -13.28 11.91
N LYS A 79 8.36 -12.43 12.92
CA LYS A 79 7.09 -11.76 13.22
C LYS A 79 7.21 -10.29 12.89
N ALA A 80 6.25 -9.75 12.15
CA ALA A 80 6.23 -8.33 11.84
C ALA A 80 5.60 -7.57 13.02
N PHE A 81 5.97 -6.30 13.19
CA PHE A 81 5.18 -5.41 14.02
C PHE A 81 4.06 -4.82 13.17
N ILE A 82 2.82 -5.22 13.42
CA ILE A 82 1.68 -4.78 12.63
C ILE A 82 0.52 -4.32 13.51
N GLY A 83 -0.10 -3.20 13.14
CA GLY A 83 -1.24 -2.69 13.87
C GLY A 83 -1.94 -1.52 13.21
N LYS A 84 -3.00 -1.05 13.86
CA LYS A 84 -3.77 0.11 13.42
C LYS A 84 -3.76 1.20 14.50
N ILE A 85 -3.76 2.45 14.07
CA ILE A 85 -3.84 3.63 14.92
C ILE A 85 -5.08 4.41 14.52
N LEU A 86 -5.84 4.86 15.52
CA LEU A 86 -6.98 5.74 15.34
C LEU A 86 -6.55 7.15 15.75
N MET A 87 -6.79 8.12 14.86
CA MET A 87 -6.44 9.52 15.07
C MET A 87 -7.71 10.38 15.01
N GLU A 88 -7.89 11.26 15.98
CA GLU A 88 -8.89 12.34 15.91
C GLU A 88 -8.36 13.50 15.06
N GLU A 89 -7.07 13.79 15.16
CA GLU A 89 -6.38 14.83 14.40
C GLU A 89 -4.99 14.36 13.95
N THR A 90 -4.37 15.05 12.98
CA THR A 90 -3.03 14.68 12.49
C THR A 90 -1.96 14.74 13.58
N ALA A 91 -2.13 15.62 14.57
CA ALA A 91 -1.18 15.79 15.67
C ALA A 91 -1.07 14.54 16.56
N ASP A 92 -2.12 13.70 16.59
CA ASP A 92 -2.13 12.44 17.33
C ASP A 92 -1.05 11.46 16.85
N LEU A 93 -0.51 11.65 15.65
CA LEU A 93 0.58 10.81 15.13
C LEU A 93 1.92 11.10 15.83
N ILE A 94 2.13 12.31 16.34
CA ILE A 94 3.43 12.76 16.87
C ILE A 94 3.94 11.84 18.00
N PRO A 95 3.14 11.47 19.02
CA PRO A 95 3.58 10.54 20.06
C PRO A 95 4.10 9.20 19.54
N PHE A 96 3.49 8.65 18.49
CA PHE A 96 3.91 7.37 17.89
C PHE A 96 5.28 7.47 17.21
N LEU A 97 5.62 8.64 16.66
CA LEU A 97 6.89 8.84 15.96
C LEU A 97 8.09 8.84 16.92
N PHE A 98 7.90 9.22 18.19
CA PHE A 98 8.98 9.17 19.20
C PHE A 98 9.50 7.75 19.43
N GLY A 99 8.63 6.73 19.38
CA GLY A 99 9.03 5.32 19.44
C GLY A 99 9.45 4.76 18.08
N ALA A 100 8.71 5.10 17.02
CA ALA A 100 8.92 4.50 15.70
C ALA A 100 10.23 4.92 15.01
N ILE A 101 10.70 6.16 15.20
CA ILE A 101 11.92 6.66 14.57
C ILE A 101 13.17 5.91 15.12
N PRO A 102 13.42 5.84 16.43
CA PRO A 102 14.53 5.05 16.97
C PRO A 102 14.42 3.57 16.61
N ALA A 103 13.23 2.98 16.73
CA ALA A 103 13.02 1.56 16.45
C ALA A 103 13.19 1.17 14.97
N SER A 104 13.31 2.14 14.08
CA SER A 104 13.63 1.94 12.66
C SER A 104 15.01 2.44 12.26
N ALA A 105 15.84 2.90 13.22
CA ALA A 105 17.08 3.62 12.95
C ALA A 105 16.89 4.78 11.95
N GLY A 106 15.70 5.42 11.97
CA GLY A 106 15.32 6.48 11.04
C GLY A 106 14.81 6.03 9.67
N ASP A 107 14.83 4.73 9.34
CA ASP A 107 14.29 4.17 8.09
C ASP A 107 12.77 3.97 8.16
N LEU A 108 12.06 5.10 8.07
CA LEU A 108 10.62 5.18 8.23
C LEU A 108 9.99 6.07 7.17
N LYS A 109 8.81 5.66 6.68
CA LYS A 109 7.95 6.54 5.88
C LYS A 109 6.48 6.52 6.32
N ILE A 110 5.87 7.69 6.27
CA ILE A 110 4.43 7.90 6.31
C ILE A 110 3.97 8.13 4.87
N LEU A 111 3.19 7.18 4.37
CA LEU A 111 2.71 7.17 3.01
C LEU A 111 1.29 7.73 2.96
N CYS A 112 1.15 8.83 2.23
CA CYS A 112 -0.12 9.51 2.03
C CYS A 112 -0.63 9.30 0.61
N ARG A 113 -1.96 9.30 0.44
CA ARG A 113 -2.57 9.20 -0.89
C ARG A 113 -2.40 10.47 -1.73
N SER A 114 -2.34 11.65 -1.10
CA SER A 114 -2.31 12.95 -1.78
C SER A 114 -1.30 13.91 -1.16
N ASN A 115 -0.84 14.89 -1.96
CA ASN A 115 0.02 15.98 -1.50
C ASN A 115 -0.70 16.91 -0.51
N PHE A 116 -2.03 17.00 -0.59
CA PHE A 116 -2.85 17.71 0.39
C PHE A 116 -2.61 17.13 1.79
N ARG A 117 -2.68 15.81 1.91
CA ARG A 117 -2.48 15.13 3.19
C ARG A 117 -1.04 15.24 3.71
N ILE A 118 -0.05 15.20 2.82
CA ILE A 118 1.35 15.50 3.18
C ILE A 118 1.48 16.91 3.76
N SER A 119 0.84 17.89 3.13
CA SER A 119 0.90 19.29 3.58
C SER A 119 0.28 19.48 4.97
N GLU A 120 -0.74 18.70 5.32
CA GLU A 120 -1.32 18.69 6.68
C GLU A 120 -0.32 18.22 7.73
N TYR A 121 0.42 17.14 7.43
CA TYR A 121 1.46 16.66 8.33
C TYR A 121 2.65 17.62 8.45
N ILE A 122 3.04 18.29 7.36
CA ILE A 122 4.08 19.32 7.42
C ILE A 122 3.65 20.48 8.32
N ARG A 123 2.38 20.92 8.24
CA ARG A 123 1.85 22.04 9.05
C ARG A 123 1.91 21.79 10.55
N ILE A 124 1.79 20.54 10.99
CA ILE A 124 1.92 20.17 12.41
C ILE A 124 3.37 19.87 12.83
N GLY A 125 4.34 20.04 11.93
CA GLY A 125 5.76 19.89 12.22
C GLY A 125 6.37 18.52 11.93
N ILE A 126 5.68 17.60 11.24
CA ILE A 126 6.32 16.35 10.80
C ILE A 126 7.34 16.67 9.68
N PRO A 127 8.62 16.27 9.83
CA PRO A 127 9.63 16.54 8.81
C PRO A 127 9.31 15.87 7.46
N ASP A 128 9.46 16.61 6.37
CA ASP A 128 9.26 16.13 4.98
C ASP A 128 10.03 14.84 4.68
N ARG A 129 11.23 14.67 5.25
CA ARG A 129 12.02 13.44 5.07
C ARG A 129 11.29 12.15 5.48
N TYR A 130 10.24 12.21 6.30
CA TYR A 130 9.42 11.06 6.68
C TYR A 130 8.14 10.92 5.85
N LEU A 131 7.78 11.91 5.05
CA LEU A 131 6.56 11.92 4.25
C LEU A 131 6.87 11.48 2.81
N MET A 132 5.87 10.87 2.16
CA MET A 132 5.94 10.49 0.75
C MET A 132 4.54 10.16 0.23
N THR A 133 4.27 10.41 -1.06
CA THR A 133 3.03 9.88 -1.67
C THR A 133 3.17 8.38 -1.95
N ILE A 134 2.08 7.63 -1.88
CA ILE A 134 2.08 6.21 -2.24
C ILE A 134 2.57 6.00 -3.70
N HIS A 135 2.26 6.93 -4.60
CA HIS A 135 2.74 6.87 -5.98
C HIS A 135 4.25 7.00 -6.08
N ALA A 136 4.86 7.89 -5.30
CA ALA A 136 6.31 8.10 -5.28
C ALA A 136 7.06 6.95 -4.59
N SER A 137 6.40 6.16 -3.74
CA SER A 137 7.03 5.02 -3.06
C SER A 137 7.11 3.75 -3.89
N LYS A 138 6.45 3.70 -5.06
CA LYS A 138 6.47 2.54 -5.94
C LYS A 138 7.92 2.19 -6.34
N GLY A 139 8.32 0.96 -6.02
CA GLY A 139 9.68 0.45 -6.23
C GLY A 139 10.63 0.64 -5.05
N LEU A 140 10.27 1.48 -4.07
CA LEU A 140 11.02 1.67 -2.83
C LEU A 140 10.59 0.68 -1.74
N GLU A 141 11.35 0.67 -0.64
CA GLU A 141 11.09 -0.13 0.56
C GLU A 141 11.70 0.53 1.81
N PHE A 142 11.07 0.32 2.96
CA PHE A 142 11.45 0.93 4.23
C PHE A 142 11.27 -0.06 5.37
N HIS A 143 12.09 0.02 6.41
CA HIS A 143 11.95 -0.78 7.63
C HIS A 143 10.56 -0.60 8.24
N THR A 144 10.14 0.65 8.50
CA THR A 144 8.82 0.99 9.05
C THR A 144 8.00 1.80 8.08
N VAL A 145 6.74 1.41 7.88
CA VAL A 145 5.78 2.19 7.07
C VAL A 145 4.50 2.44 7.85
N PHE A 146 4.11 3.70 7.87
CA PHE A 146 2.75 4.14 8.21
C PHE A 146 2.00 4.38 6.90
N VAL A 147 0.82 3.81 6.73
CA VAL A 147 -0.05 4.08 5.58
C VAL A 147 -1.27 4.85 6.07
N ASP A 148 -1.45 6.05 5.53
CA ASP A 148 -2.57 6.91 5.88
C ASP A 148 -3.81 6.61 5.05
N VAL A 149 -4.81 6.03 5.72
CA VAL A 149 -6.16 5.81 5.18
C VAL A 149 -7.21 6.64 5.92
N ALA A 150 -6.81 7.69 6.63
CA ALA A 150 -7.71 8.56 7.38
C ALA A 150 -8.35 9.66 6.52
N ASP A 151 -7.64 10.18 5.52
CA ASP A 151 -8.16 11.19 4.57
C ASP A 151 -7.29 11.25 3.30
N GLY A 152 -7.75 12.01 2.31
CA GLY A 152 -7.00 12.36 1.11
C GLY A 152 -7.14 11.35 -0.04
N TRP A 153 -8.11 10.44 0.03
CA TRP A 153 -8.42 9.49 -1.03
C TRP A 153 -9.50 10.03 -1.98
N ASN A 154 -9.44 9.59 -3.23
CA ASN A 154 -10.27 10.16 -4.29
C ASN A 154 -11.60 9.40 -4.48
N ALA A 155 -11.63 8.10 -4.18
CA ALA A 155 -12.82 7.28 -4.40
C ALA A 155 -13.87 7.47 -3.30
N ARG A 156 -15.12 7.43 -3.74
CA ARG A 156 -16.34 7.40 -2.93
C ARG A 156 -17.00 6.03 -3.03
N TYR A 157 -17.96 5.76 -2.16
CA TYR A 157 -18.71 4.50 -2.18
C TYR A 157 -19.48 4.24 -3.48
N ASP A 158 -19.92 5.31 -4.13
CA ASP A 158 -20.65 5.30 -5.41
C ASP A 158 -19.72 5.40 -6.63
N SER A 159 -18.40 5.45 -6.42
CA SER A 159 -17.45 5.51 -7.52
C SER A 159 -17.51 4.24 -8.38
N PRO A 160 -17.23 4.35 -9.69
CA PRO A 160 -17.13 3.19 -10.55
C PRO A 160 -16.20 2.13 -9.97
N LEU A 161 -16.54 0.85 -10.15
CA LEU A 161 -15.76 -0.26 -9.60
C LEU A 161 -14.28 -0.18 -9.99
N GLU A 162 -13.98 0.17 -11.24
CA GLU A 162 -12.61 0.33 -11.74
C GLU A 162 -11.80 1.36 -10.93
N THR A 163 -12.44 2.46 -10.53
CA THR A 163 -11.82 3.49 -9.67
C THR A 163 -11.53 2.94 -8.28
N ILE A 164 -12.47 2.18 -7.70
CA ILE A 164 -12.27 1.54 -6.39
C ILE A 164 -11.15 0.49 -6.46
N GLU A 165 -11.10 -0.29 -7.53
CA GLU A 165 -10.05 -1.29 -7.75
C GLU A 165 -8.67 -0.65 -7.96
N GLU A 166 -8.60 0.51 -8.60
CA GLU A 166 -7.38 1.29 -8.69
C GLU A 166 -6.93 1.80 -7.32
N GLU A 167 -7.83 2.34 -6.51
CA GLU A 167 -7.49 2.76 -5.14
C GLU A 167 -7.06 1.57 -4.26
N ARG A 168 -7.62 0.37 -4.47
CA ARG A 168 -7.13 -0.85 -3.80
C ARG A 168 -5.72 -1.23 -4.23
N ARG A 169 -5.37 -1.06 -5.52
CA ARG A 169 -3.99 -1.26 -6.01
C ARG A 169 -3.03 -0.21 -5.43
N ILE A 170 -3.47 1.04 -5.30
CA ILE A 170 -2.70 2.09 -4.64
C ILE A 170 -2.47 1.71 -3.17
N LEU A 171 -3.51 1.32 -2.44
CA LEU A 171 -3.37 0.85 -1.07
C LEU A 171 -2.40 -0.34 -0.96
N TYR A 172 -2.52 -1.35 -1.83
CA TYR A 172 -1.57 -2.47 -1.91
C TYR A 172 -0.11 -2.00 -2.08
N VAL A 173 0.13 -1.04 -2.99
CA VAL A 173 1.46 -0.47 -3.20
C VAL A 173 1.98 0.14 -1.90
N GLY A 174 1.17 0.94 -1.19
CA GLY A 174 1.55 1.52 0.09
C GLY A 174 1.91 0.48 1.16
N LEU A 175 1.07 -0.53 1.35
CA LEU A 175 1.26 -1.58 2.35
C LEU A 175 2.52 -2.43 2.07
N SER A 176 2.77 -2.74 0.81
CA SER A 176 3.90 -3.59 0.36
C SER A 176 5.26 -2.90 0.38
N ARG A 177 5.34 -1.64 0.84
CA ARG A 177 6.62 -0.93 1.04
C ARG A 177 7.29 -1.31 2.37
N ALA A 178 6.53 -1.86 3.33
CA ALA A 178 7.03 -2.21 4.64
C ALA A 178 7.89 -3.48 4.61
N ARG A 179 9.06 -3.44 5.25
CA ARG A 179 9.90 -4.62 5.48
C ARG A 179 9.54 -5.32 6.79
N ASP A 180 9.45 -4.57 7.89
CA ASP A 180 9.45 -5.10 9.25
C ASP A 180 8.28 -4.61 10.11
N ARG A 181 7.93 -3.32 9.98
CA ARG A 181 6.83 -2.71 10.72
C ARG A 181 5.81 -2.04 9.79
N LEU A 182 4.53 -2.36 9.96
CA LEU A 182 3.43 -1.80 9.16
C LEU A 182 2.31 -1.27 10.07
N LEU A 183 2.01 0.02 9.95
CA LEU A 183 1.02 0.71 10.77
C LEU A 183 -0.03 1.37 9.88
N ILE A 184 -1.30 1.09 10.16
CA ILE A 184 -2.43 1.64 9.38
C ILE A 184 -3.07 2.78 10.16
N LEU A 185 -3.04 3.98 9.62
CA LEU A 185 -3.65 5.15 10.24
C LEU A 185 -5.08 5.33 9.74
N GLY A 186 -6.04 5.43 10.65
CA GLY A 186 -7.44 5.71 10.33
C GLY A 186 -8.01 6.82 11.19
N ALA A 187 -9.12 7.41 10.75
CA ALA A 187 -9.84 8.41 11.52
C ALA A 187 -10.64 7.75 12.66
N ALA A 188 -10.56 8.31 13.87
CA ALA A 188 -11.36 7.88 15.04
C ALA A 188 -12.84 8.22 14.90
N LYS A 189 -13.15 9.30 14.17
CA LYS A 189 -14.51 9.70 13.81
C LYS A 189 -14.72 9.41 12.34
N ASN A 190 -15.87 8.82 12.01
CA ASN A 190 -16.26 8.67 10.60
C ASN A 190 -16.26 10.06 9.96
N SER A 191 -15.52 10.21 8.87
CA SER A 191 -15.62 11.41 8.04
C SER A 191 -17.08 11.63 7.65
N ARG A 192 -17.53 12.90 7.65
CA ARG A 192 -18.83 13.26 7.06
C ARG A 192 -18.85 13.04 5.54
N ARG A 193 -17.68 12.84 4.92
CA ARG A 193 -17.56 12.48 3.51
C ARG A 193 -17.78 10.97 3.37
N GLU A 194 -18.66 10.59 2.45
CA GLU A 194 -18.93 9.20 2.06
C GLU A 194 -17.80 8.64 1.19
N THR A 195 -16.59 8.60 1.74
CA THR A 195 -15.38 8.24 1.00
C THR A 195 -14.89 6.85 1.39
N ILE A 196 -14.06 6.24 0.53
CA ILE A 196 -13.63 4.84 0.64
C ILE A 196 -12.74 4.56 1.87
N GLU A 197 -12.23 5.60 2.54
CA GLU A 197 -11.34 5.52 3.71
C GLU A 197 -11.90 4.60 4.80
N ASN A 198 -13.19 4.74 5.12
CA ASN A 198 -13.85 3.91 6.13
C ASN A 198 -13.86 2.42 5.72
N GLU A 199 -14.07 2.13 4.43
CA GLU A 199 -13.96 0.76 3.90
C GLU A 199 -12.52 0.25 4.00
N PHE A 200 -11.54 1.06 3.60
CA PHE A 200 -10.12 0.69 3.64
C PHE A 200 -9.63 0.43 5.06
N PHE A 201 -10.02 1.28 6.01
CA PHE A 201 -9.69 1.04 7.42
C PHE A 201 -10.40 -0.22 7.95
N HIS A 202 -11.64 -0.49 7.53
CA HIS A 202 -12.38 -1.70 7.92
C HIS A 202 -11.72 -3.00 7.46
N TYR A 203 -10.96 -2.98 6.35
CA TYR A 203 -10.18 -4.15 5.90
C TYR A 203 -9.25 -4.67 7.00
N PHE A 204 -8.79 -3.79 7.87
CA PHE A 204 -7.82 -4.06 8.93
C PHE A 204 -8.47 -4.12 10.32
N LYS A 205 -9.79 -4.30 10.42
CA LYS A 205 -10.50 -4.29 11.71
C LYS A 205 -9.95 -5.26 12.75
N LYS A 206 -9.39 -6.40 12.31
CA LYS A 206 -8.80 -7.45 13.15
C LYS A 206 -7.39 -7.14 13.65
N LEU A 207 -6.72 -6.11 13.13
CA LEU A 207 -5.41 -5.71 13.63
C LEU A 207 -5.53 -5.12 15.04
N LYS A 208 -4.50 -5.38 15.86
CA LYS A 208 -4.36 -4.78 17.19
C LYS A 208 -4.36 -3.25 17.06
N LYS A 209 -5.11 -2.57 17.94
CA LYS A 209 -4.98 -1.12 18.12
C LYS A 209 -3.67 -0.83 18.85
N ILE A 210 -2.84 0.02 18.26
CA ILE A 210 -1.53 0.39 18.79
C ILE A 210 -1.67 1.70 19.56
N GLU A 211 -1.06 1.73 20.74
CA GLU A 211 -0.87 2.95 21.53
C GLU A 211 0.62 3.36 21.45
N PRO A 212 0.99 4.63 21.74
CA PRO A 212 2.36 5.11 21.58
C PRO A 212 3.41 4.25 22.31
N GLU A 213 3.08 3.71 23.48
CA GLU A 213 3.98 2.91 24.33
C GLU A 213 4.34 1.56 23.70
N ASP A 214 3.52 1.06 22.76
CA ASP A 214 3.79 -0.18 22.04
C ASP A 214 4.96 -0.03 21.05
N LEU A 215 5.31 1.20 20.63
CA LEU A 215 6.35 1.47 19.63
C LEU A 215 7.73 1.74 20.23
N SER A 216 7.80 1.96 21.53
CA SER A 216 9.04 2.23 22.28
C SER A 216 9.81 0.95 22.66
N LYS A 217 9.32 -0.22 22.23
CA LYS A 217 9.94 -1.55 22.42
C LYS A 217 10.55 -2.06 21.11
#